data_AF-A0A2N7RRX5-F1
#
_entry.id   AF-A0A2N7RRX5-F1
#
_cell.length_a   1.000
_cell.length_b   1.000
_cell.length_c   1.000
_cell.angle_alpha   90.00
_cell.angle_beta   90.00
_cell.angle_gamma   90.00
#
_symmetry.space_group_name_H-M   'P 1'
#
loop_
_entity.id
_entity.type
_entity.pdbx_description
1 polymer ?
#
loop_
_entity_poly.entity_id
_entity_poly.type
_entity_poly.pdbx_seq_one_letter_code
_entity_poly.pdbx_strand_id
1 'polypeptide(L)'
;MLKNSNTLRSRSSRSTLSIAIAIALGASLAACGGGDTPASENAAVGPARIVSVVAATGKAVAGSVIDVYDASKTKVGSSAADASGKVNIAISAGAKAPFLITTTTASGEVLYAVSLQEKSVNLTPLTSVIAMQLLGNTPASAPAASLAAIDAAKLQAAQTQLGTALAAPMQTLGMAANYDFVNGVLTPDSKDPADVLLDNLQVKQSGSDIDIVNASGGIVAQIVNGGVPLATGKSVLETPPVLSARQQLLAATAAGTDAAPVFLQVSLDELHPTQPAVGYDQIYYKLGRYGAEDLVMAKTNKPKKFAELCETNGQDDVVTKTANVAGATLSNPPATFQCKSAVGTKPGDMKTVVIGPNGTLYLTDGHHTFSAFRDADKGQNHQLKVWVKVTDNFSKLNEYDFWAQMKKASKVWLKDGSNKAIATSQLPASIGLASLGNDPYRALVYFTRDAGYVVPSRSTEFLEFYWADWLRKQATVDLSKTDTRDAASYMATIRTASLAMAGLKAADIVSGGVTAQTLGWTGTFSQAALDDLVTPTGKLTYAIAYKKSLAK
;
A
#
# COMPACT_ATOMS: atom_id res chain seq x y z
N MET A 1 18.53 16.17 50.08
CA MET A 1 19.89 15.88 50.59
C MET A 1 20.62 15.10 49.50
N LEU A 2 21.82 15.60 49.10
CA LEU A 2 22.82 15.04 48.16
C LEU A 2 22.33 14.68 46.73
N LYS A 3 22.49 15.51 45.69
CA LYS A 3 23.72 15.99 44.98
C LYS A 3 24.74 14.89 44.69
N ASN A 4 24.89 14.53 43.41
CA ASN A 4 26.21 14.27 42.85
C ASN A 4 26.29 14.68 41.37
N SER A 5 27.28 15.54 41.11
CA SER A 5 27.65 16.15 39.85
C SER A 5 28.67 15.27 39.12
N ASN A 6 28.70 15.30 37.80
CA ASN A 6 29.95 15.10 37.07
C ASN A 6 29.96 15.89 35.76
N THR A 7 30.67 17.01 35.83
CA THR A 7 31.14 17.87 34.75
C THR A 7 32.42 17.29 34.14
N LEU A 8 32.48 17.12 32.82
CA LEU A 8 33.73 17.00 32.08
C LEU A 8 33.84 18.17 31.08
N ARG A 9 34.80 19.05 31.37
CA ARG A 9 35.31 20.09 30.47
C ARG A 9 36.25 19.44 29.46
N SER A 10 36.11 19.77 28.18
CA SER A 10 37.16 19.59 27.17
C SER A 10 37.46 20.95 26.54
N ARG A 11 38.75 21.28 26.48
CA ARG A 11 39.33 22.56 26.06
C ARG A 11 39.46 22.66 24.54
N SER A 12 39.43 23.90 24.09
CA SER A 12 39.68 24.41 22.75
C SER A 12 41.03 24.03 22.15
N SER A 13 41.05 23.84 20.83
CA SER A 13 42.19 24.14 19.96
C SER A 13 41.65 24.62 18.60
N ARG A 14 41.84 25.90 18.32
CA ARG A 14 41.65 26.51 16.99
C ARG A 14 43.01 26.46 16.28
N SER A 15 43.09 25.84 15.11
CA SER A 15 44.23 25.97 14.21
C SER A 15 43.76 26.60 12.90
N THR A 16 43.99 27.90 12.78
CA THR A 16 44.02 28.66 11.53
C THR A 16 45.30 28.30 10.78
N LEU A 17 45.17 27.83 9.53
CA LEU A 17 46.30 27.75 8.61
C LEU A 17 45.95 28.55 7.34
N SER A 18 46.55 29.74 7.26
CA SER A 18 46.63 30.57 6.06
C SER A 18 47.84 30.12 5.27
N ILE A 19 47.68 29.81 3.97
CA ILE A 19 48.81 29.67 3.04
C ILE A 19 48.59 30.64 1.89
N ALA A 20 49.56 31.54 1.75
CA ALA A 20 49.63 32.58 0.76
C ALA A 20 50.26 32.11 -0.56
N ILE A 21 49.77 32.75 -1.61
CA ILE A 21 50.20 32.93 -2.99
C ILE A 21 51.74 32.91 -3.20
N ALA A 22 52.18 32.24 -4.27
CA ALA A 22 53.40 32.61 -4.99
C ALA A 22 53.17 32.49 -6.51
N ILE A 23 53.26 33.64 -7.17
CA ILE A 23 53.24 33.86 -8.62
C ILE A 23 54.68 33.66 -9.12
N ALA A 24 54.86 32.91 -10.21
CA ALA A 24 56.10 32.93 -10.99
C ALA A 24 55.76 32.99 -12.49
N LEU A 25 55.85 34.21 -13.05
CA LEU A 25 56.01 34.44 -14.47
C LEU A 25 57.43 34.04 -14.88
N GLY A 26 57.55 33.22 -15.92
CA GLY A 26 58.81 32.97 -16.63
C GLY A 26 58.56 33.05 -18.13
N ALA A 27 58.97 34.17 -18.74
CA ALA A 27 59.06 34.33 -20.18
C ALA A 27 60.53 34.30 -20.58
N SER A 28 60.90 33.44 -21.53
CA SER A 28 62.13 33.59 -22.30
C SER A 28 62.08 32.86 -23.64
N LEU A 29 62.13 33.69 -24.68
CA LEU A 29 62.81 33.59 -25.97
C LEU A 29 62.60 32.40 -26.92
N ALA A 30 62.06 32.79 -28.08
CA ALA A 30 62.25 32.32 -29.45
C ALA A 30 63.47 31.42 -29.75
N ALA A 31 63.18 30.32 -30.46
CA ALA A 31 64.10 29.68 -31.39
C ALA A 31 63.38 29.45 -32.72
N CYS A 32 63.98 29.96 -33.80
CA CYS A 32 63.62 29.62 -35.18
C CYS A 32 64.00 28.16 -35.48
N GLY A 33 63.10 27.44 -36.13
CA GLY A 33 63.37 26.13 -36.73
C GLY A 33 62.23 25.76 -37.66
N GLY A 34 62.41 26.04 -38.96
CA GLY A 34 61.49 25.60 -40.00
C GLY A 34 61.68 24.13 -40.34
N GLY A 35 60.64 23.52 -40.90
CA GLY A 35 60.73 22.21 -41.56
C GLY A 35 59.47 21.36 -41.37
N ASP A 36 58.76 21.21 -42.48
CA ASP A 36 57.80 20.15 -42.80
C ASP A 36 56.45 20.15 -42.08
N THR A 37 55.48 20.73 -42.79
CA THR A 37 54.06 20.43 -42.69
C THR A 37 53.79 18.92 -42.87
N PRO A 38 53.19 18.24 -41.88
CA PRO A 38 52.19 17.23 -42.18
C PRO A 38 50.87 17.97 -42.40
N ALA A 39 50.19 17.67 -43.50
CA ALA A 39 48.81 18.07 -43.68
C ALA A 39 48.02 17.66 -42.44
N SER A 40 47.56 18.65 -41.67
CA SER A 40 46.47 18.44 -40.74
C SER A 40 45.29 17.99 -41.59
N GLU A 41 44.98 16.70 -41.52
CA GLU A 41 43.60 16.28 -41.69
C GLU A 41 42.81 17.11 -40.70
N ASN A 42 42.18 18.18 -41.21
CA ASN A 42 41.03 18.77 -40.57
C ASN A 42 39.98 17.66 -40.54
N ALA A 43 40.06 16.79 -39.53
CA ALA A 43 38.90 16.03 -39.08
C ALA A 43 37.84 17.10 -38.84
N ALA A 44 36.87 17.16 -39.73
CA ALA A 44 35.74 18.06 -39.60
C ALA A 44 35.19 17.84 -38.19
N VAL A 45 35.39 18.81 -37.31
CA VAL A 45 34.76 18.82 -35.99
C VAL A 45 33.28 18.91 -36.32
N GLY A 46 32.60 17.76 -36.32
CA GLY A 46 31.16 17.70 -36.49
C GLY A 46 30.52 18.66 -35.49
N PRO A 47 29.35 19.23 -35.83
CA PRO A 47 28.69 20.18 -34.94
C PRO A 47 28.59 19.60 -33.53
N ALA A 48 28.93 20.41 -32.53
CA ALA A 48 28.84 19.99 -31.13
C ALA A 48 27.43 19.47 -30.86
N ARG A 49 27.33 18.20 -30.44
CA ARG A 49 26.06 17.61 -30.02
C ARG A 49 25.69 18.18 -28.66
N ILE A 50 24.46 18.68 -28.55
CA ILE A 50 23.99 19.42 -27.39
C ILE A 50 22.70 18.77 -26.90
N VAL A 51 22.67 18.42 -25.63
CA VAL A 51 21.43 18.06 -24.92
C VAL A 51 20.88 19.29 -24.21
N SER A 52 19.73 19.80 -24.66
CA SER A 52 19.02 20.90 -23.99
C SER A 52 18.08 20.36 -22.93
N VAL A 53 18.23 20.83 -21.69
CA VAL A 53 17.45 20.37 -20.53
C VAL A 53 16.78 21.56 -19.82
N VAL A 54 15.55 21.34 -19.34
CA VAL A 54 14.81 22.22 -18.42
C VAL A 54 14.56 21.46 -17.12
N ALA A 55 15.23 21.85 -16.04
CA ALA A 55 15.09 21.23 -14.73
C ALA A 55 14.17 22.05 -13.82
N ALA A 56 13.09 21.41 -13.36
CA ALA A 56 12.07 22.08 -12.55
C ALA A 56 11.31 21.13 -11.63
N THR A 57 10.90 21.65 -10.47
CA THR A 57 9.97 21.00 -9.53
C THR A 57 8.73 21.87 -9.29
N GLY A 58 8.32 22.67 -10.30
CA GLY A 58 7.42 23.83 -10.18
C GLY A 58 8.19 25.15 -10.08
N LYS A 59 9.38 25.11 -9.48
CA LYS A 59 10.39 26.18 -9.58
C LYS A 59 11.58 25.73 -10.38
N ALA A 60 12.30 26.69 -10.97
CA ALA A 60 13.58 26.42 -11.61
C ALA A 60 14.56 25.73 -10.64
N VAL A 61 15.13 24.59 -11.05
CA VAL A 61 16.24 23.94 -10.33
C VAL A 61 17.54 24.61 -10.77
N ALA A 62 17.79 25.81 -10.24
CA ALA A 62 18.93 26.64 -10.62
C ALA A 62 20.24 26.17 -9.97
N GLY A 63 21.35 26.25 -10.71
CA GLY A 63 22.71 26.00 -10.22
C GLY A 63 23.07 24.54 -9.96
N SER A 64 22.10 23.61 -9.96
CA SER A 64 22.38 22.18 -9.83
C SER A 64 23.10 21.65 -11.08
N VAL A 65 24.07 20.76 -10.85
CA VAL A 65 24.77 20.06 -11.92
C VAL A 65 23.85 19.00 -12.51
N ILE A 66 23.69 19.04 -13.82
CA ILE A 66 22.94 18.06 -14.60
C ILE A 66 23.94 17.18 -15.35
N ASP A 67 23.82 15.88 -15.13
CA ASP A 67 24.65 14.86 -15.76
C ASP A 67 23.88 14.09 -16.82
N VAL A 68 24.53 13.84 -17.96
CA VAL A 68 23.97 13.06 -19.07
C VAL A 68 24.77 11.76 -19.20
N TYR A 69 24.06 10.65 -19.16
CA TYR A 69 24.58 9.31 -19.38
C TYR A 69 24.00 8.74 -20.67
N ASP A 70 24.83 8.07 -21.47
CA ASP A 70 24.38 7.41 -22.70
C ASP A 70 23.76 6.02 -22.42
N ALA A 71 23.38 5.30 -23.48
CA ALA A 71 22.79 3.97 -23.39
C ALA A 71 23.67 2.93 -22.67
N SER A 72 25.00 3.16 -22.61
CA SER A 72 25.94 2.31 -21.87
C SER A 72 26.05 2.69 -20.39
N LYS A 73 25.30 3.70 -19.94
CA LYS A 73 25.44 4.41 -18.66
C LYS A 73 26.82 5.03 -18.47
N THR A 74 27.50 5.41 -19.55
CA THR A 74 28.72 6.20 -19.47
C THR A 74 28.34 7.67 -19.39
N LYS A 75 28.93 8.43 -18.46
CA LYS A 75 28.72 9.88 -18.37
C LYS A 75 29.35 10.54 -19.59
N VAL A 76 28.55 11.22 -20.40
CA VAL A 76 28.94 11.81 -21.70
C VAL A 76 28.88 13.32 -21.74
N GLY A 77 28.28 13.95 -20.73
CA GLY A 77 28.18 15.41 -20.58
C GLY A 77 27.76 15.82 -19.17
N SER A 78 28.10 17.05 -18.79
CA SER A 78 27.75 17.63 -17.50
C SER A 78 27.79 19.16 -17.58
N SER A 79 26.81 19.85 -17.01
CA SER A 79 26.83 21.31 -16.85
C SER A 79 25.82 21.75 -15.78
N ALA A 80 25.99 22.96 -15.24
CA ALA A 80 25.07 23.52 -14.26
C ALA A 80 23.90 24.22 -14.95
N ALA A 81 22.70 24.08 -14.38
CA ALA A 81 21.52 24.83 -14.81
C ALA A 81 21.67 26.33 -14.50
N ASP A 82 21.18 27.19 -15.39
CA ASP A 82 21.09 28.62 -15.15
C ASP A 82 19.98 28.97 -14.14
N ALA A 83 19.79 30.27 -13.88
CA ALA A 83 18.76 30.76 -12.96
C ALA A 83 17.31 30.40 -13.36
N SER A 84 17.08 30.07 -14.64
CA SER A 84 15.80 29.62 -15.17
C SER A 84 15.66 28.09 -15.22
N GLY A 85 16.63 27.36 -14.67
CA GLY A 85 16.65 25.89 -14.68
C GLY A 85 17.04 25.31 -16.03
N LYS A 86 17.51 26.13 -16.98
CA LYS A 86 17.85 25.71 -18.35
C LYS A 86 19.32 25.43 -18.48
N VAL A 87 19.67 24.46 -19.33
CA VAL A 87 21.07 24.17 -19.67
C VAL A 87 21.18 23.57 -21.07
N ASN A 88 22.26 23.90 -21.76
CA ASN A 88 22.71 23.23 -22.98
C ASN A 88 23.99 22.47 -22.65
N ILE A 89 23.95 21.14 -22.70
CA ILE A 89 25.05 20.28 -22.29
C ILE A 89 25.72 19.70 -23.53
N ALA A 90 26.98 20.05 -23.76
CA ALA A 90 27.77 19.38 -24.79
C ALA A 90 27.99 17.91 -24.42
N ILE A 91 27.72 17.00 -25.36
CA ILE A 91 27.90 15.56 -25.18
C ILE A 91 28.96 15.01 -26.14
N SER A 92 29.59 13.92 -25.72
CA SER A 92 30.58 13.21 -26.52
C SER A 92 30.02 12.76 -27.88
N ALA A 93 30.81 12.92 -28.95
CA ALA A 93 30.36 12.62 -30.32
C ALA A 93 29.84 11.18 -30.51
N GLY A 94 30.41 10.22 -29.77
CA GLY A 94 30.01 8.80 -29.81
C GLY A 94 28.82 8.43 -28.92
N ALA A 95 28.26 9.37 -28.15
CA ALA A 95 27.17 9.08 -27.23
C ALA A 95 25.92 8.58 -27.96
N LYS A 96 25.26 7.54 -27.45
CA LYS A 96 24.07 6.96 -28.07
C LYS A 96 22.86 7.07 -27.14
N ALA A 97 21.72 7.49 -27.69
CA ALA A 97 20.44 7.37 -27.02
C ALA A 97 20.11 5.88 -26.76
N PRO A 98 19.32 5.55 -25.72
CA PRO A 98 18.62 6.45 -24.80
C PRO A 98 19.56 7.16 -23.82
N PHE A 99 19.25 8.42 -23.50
CA PHE A 99 19.99 9.21 -22.53
C PHE A 99 19.30 9.18 -21.17
N LEU A 100 20.03 8.82 -20.12
CA LEU A 100 19.61 9.04 -18.73
C LEU A 100 20.18 10.37 -18.26
N ILE A 101 19.31 11.29 -17.91
CA ILE A 101 19.67 12.63 -17.42
C ILE A 101 19.31 12.70 -15.94
N THR A 102 20.19 13.25 -15.11
CA THR A 102 19.96 13.32 -13.67
C THR A 102 20.54 14.59 -13.06
N THR A 103 19.93 15.05 -11.98
CA THR A 103 20.44 16.13 -11.14
C THR A 103 20.06 15.88 -9.69
N THR A 104 20.81 16.47 -8.77
CA THR A 104 20.41 16.55 -7.35
C THR A 104 20.00 17.99 -7.05
N THR A 105 18.79 18.18 -6.58
CA THR A 105 18.27 19.49 -6.19
C THR A 105 18.95 20.00 -4.92
N ALA A 106 18.78 21.27 -4.59
CA ALA A 106 19.30 21.85 -3.34
C ALA A 106 18.72 21.19 -2.08
N SER A 107 17.53 20.57 -2.17
CA SER A 107 16.92 19.81 -1.06
C SER A 107 17.48 18.38 -0.94
N GLY A 108 18.35 17.95 -1.85
CA GLY A 108 18.92 16.60 -1.89
C GLY A 108 18.06 15.58 -2.64
N GLU A 109 16.96 16.00 -3.27
CA GLU A 109 16.14 15.13 -4.13
C GLU A 109 16.89 14.86 -5.44
N VAL A 110 16.88 13.61 -5.90
CA VAL A 110 17.48 13.25 -7.20
C VAL A 110 16.38 13.14 -8.23
N LEU A 111 16.48 13.96 -9.28
CA LEU A 111 15.57 13.91 -10.43
C LEU A 111 16.19 13.07 -11.54
N TYR A 112 15.32 12.44 -12.34
CA TYR A 112 15.68 11.63 -13.48
C TYR A 112 14.81 11.96 -14.70
N ALA A 113 15.38 11.81 -15.88
CA ALA A 113 14.65 11.75 -17.14
C ALA A 113 15.32 10.73 -18.06
N VAL A 114 14.51 10.02 -18.86
CA VAL A 114 15.01 9.20 -19.97
C VAL A 114 14.52 9.82 -21.26
N SER A 115 15.43 10.17 -22.17
CA SER A 115 15.08 10.74 -23.46
C SER A 115 15.75 10.01 -24.62
N LEU A 116 15.03 9.95 -25.75
CA LEU A 116 15.55 9.51 -27.04
C LEU A 116 16.01 10.68 -27.91
N GLN A 117 15.83 11.91 -27.41
CA GLN A 117 16.12 13.15 -28.11
C GLN A 117 17.17 13.95 -27.35
N GLU A 118 17.83 14.85 -28.06
CA GLU A 118 18.82 15.77 -27.49
C GLU A 118 18.23 17.17 -27.23
N LYS A 119 16.95 17.39 -27.50
CA LYS A 119 16.34 18.73 -27.39
C LYS A 119 15.16 18.73 -26.44
N SER A 120 15.00 19.85 -25.73
CA SER A 120 13.86 20.14 -24.87
C SER A 120 13.54 19.03 -23.86
N VAL A 121 14.55 18.48 -23.18
CA VAL A 121 14.29 17.42 -22.18
C VAL A 121 13.89 18.05 -20.85
N ASN A 122 12.69 17.74 -20.39
CA ASN A 122 12.25 18.12 -19.05
C ASN A 122 12.86 17.17 -18.01
N LEU A 123 13.42 17.73 -16.95
CA LEU A 123 13.97 17.02 -15.79
C LEU A 123 13.16 17.40 -14.56
N THR A 124 12.12 16.62 -14.27
CA THR A 124 11.09 16.93 -13.27
C THR A 124 10.77 15.71 -12.40
N PRO A 125 10.01 15.89 -11.30
CA PRO A 125 9.51 14.75 -10.53
C PRO A 125 8.67 13.78 -11.38
N LEU A 126 7.89 14.27 -12.35
CA LEU A 126 7.06 13.41 -13.21
C LEU A 126 7.89 12.64 -14.25
N THR A 127 8.96 13.22 -14.80
CA THR A 127 9.90 12.45 -15.65
C THR A 127 10.68 11.43 -14.83
N SER A 128 10.87 11.68 -13.53
CA SER A 128 11.48 10.72 -12.61
C SER A 128 10.58 9.50 -12.41
N VAL A 129 9.26 9.71 -12.32
CA VAL A 129 8.26 8.63 -12.31
C VAL A 129 8.34 7.79 -13.59
N ILE A 130 8.38 8.43 -14.76
CA ILE A 130 8.53 7.73 -16.05
C ILE A 130 9.85 6.94 -16.10
N ALA A 131 10.96 7.54 -15.69
CA ALA A 131 12.27 6.88 -15.68
C ALA A 131 12.29 5.65 -14.76
N MET A 132 11.72 5.77 -13.56
CA MET A 132 11.58 4.65 -12.62
C MET A 132 10.72 3.53 -13.20
N GLN A 133 9.60 3.88 -13.86
CA GLN A 133 8.72 2.90 -14.49
C GLN A 133 9.43 2.14 -15.63
N LEU A 134 10.14 2.86 -16.49
CA LEU A 134 10.86 2.26 -17.62
C LEU A 134 11.99 1.34 -17.18
N LEU A 135 12.64 1.65 -16.06
CA LEU A 135 13.81 0.93 -15.55
C LEU A 135 13.47 -0.12 -14.49
N GLY A 136 12.25 -0.10 -13.94
CA GLY A 136 11.72 -1.03 -12.93
C GLY A 136 12.38 -0.93 -11.55
N ASN A 137 13.30 0.01 -11.34
CA ASN A 137 14.07 0.24 -10.11
C ASN A 137 14.51 1.72 -10.08
N THR A 138 15.20 2.12 -8.99
CA THR A 138 15.88 3.41 -8.95
C THR A 138 16.83 3.55 -10.15
N PRO A 139 16.73 4.63 -10.97
CA PRO A 139 17.47 4.73 -12.23
C PRO A 139 18.99 4.65 -12.06
N ALA A 140 19.52 5.15 -10.94
CA ALA A 140 20.93 5.05 -10.59
C ALA A 140 21.42 3.58 -10.55
N SER A 141 20.63 2.66 -9.96
CA SER A 141 20.97 1.24 -9.82
C SER A 141 20.58 0.37 -11.02
N ALA A 142 19.84 0.90 -11.99
CA ALA A 142 19.37 0.10 -13.13
C ALA A 142 20.55 -0.37 -14.03
N PRO A 143 20.53 -1.62 -14.55
CA PRO A 143 21.55 -2.09 -15.50
C PRO A 143 21.59 -1.25 -16.79
N ALA A 144 22.78 -1.11 -17.39
CA ALA A 144 22.90 -0.42 -18.68
C ALA A 144 22.06 -1.08 -19.79
N ALA A 145 21.95 -2.40 -19.78
CA ALA A 145 21.09 -3.13 -20.70
C ALA A 145 19.60 -2.73 -20.60
N SER A 146 19.11 -2.41 -19.39
CA SER A 146 17.74 -1.93 -19.19
C SER A 146 17.52 -0.55 -19.81
N LEU A 147 18.50 0.36 -19.66
CA LEU A 147 18.47 1.68 -20.30
C LEU A 147 18.54 1.54 -21.83
N ALA A 148 19.49 0.76 -22.34
CA ALA A 148 19.69 0.54 -23.78
C ALA A 148 18.47 -0.10 -24.47
N ALA A 149 17.64 -0.83 -23.74
CA ALA A 149 16.45 -1.49 -24.26
C ALA A 149 15.23 -0.55 -24.36
N ILE A 150 15.31 0.71 -23.92
CA ILE A 150 14.20 1.67 -24.00
C ILE A 150 14.11 2.21 -25.43
N ASP A 151 12.95 2.04 -26.06
CA ASP A 151 12.64 2.56 -27.39
C ASP A 151 11.48 3.58 -27.32
N ALA A 152 11.11 4.14 -28.48
CA ALA A 152 10.05 5.14 -28.57
C ALA A 152 8.69 4.60 -28.12
N ALA A 153 8.41 3.31 -28.37
CA ALA A 153 7.14 2.70 -28.00
C ALA A 153 7.03 2.54 -26.48
N LYS A 154 8.10 2.07 -25.81
CA LYS A 154 8.16 1.96 -24.34
C LYS A 154 8.04 3.33 -23.68
N LEU A 155 8.80 4.32 -24.18
CA LEU A 155 8.73 5.67 -23.65
C LEU A 155 7.32 6.24 -23.80
N GLN A 156 6.72 6.17 -24.99
CA GLN A 156 5.36 6.63 -25.23
C GLN A 156 4.34 5.91 -24.36
N ALA A 157 4.47 4.59 -24.17
CA ALA A 157 3.57 3.83 -23.31
C ALA A 157 3.63 4.31 -21.86
N ALA A 158 4.83 4.55 -21.30
CA ALA A 158 4.99 5.10 -19.96
C ALA A 158 4.40 6.51 -19.83
N GLN A 159 4.61 7.38 -20.84
CA GLN A 159 3.99 8.72 -20.87
C GLN A 159 2.46 8.64 -20.87
N THR A 160 1.88 7.80 -21.73
CA THR A 160 0.43 7.60 -21.82
C THR A 160 -0.15 7.05 -20.52
N GLN A 161 0.55 6.12 -19.87
CA GLN A 161 0.12 5.55 -18.59
C GLN A 161 0.14 6.59 -17.46
N LEU A 162 1.19 7.41 -17.36
CA LEU A 162 1.24 8.50 -16.39
C LEU A 162 0.16 9.55 -16.68
N GLY A 163 -0.02 9.95 -17.95
CA GLY A 163 -1.07 10.89 -18.35
C GLY A 163 -2.48 10.38 -18.04
N THR A 164 -2.72 9.07 -18.20
CA THR A 164 -3.98 8.44 -17.81
C THR A 164 -4.19 8.50 -16.29
N ALA A 165 -3.15 8.22 -15.51
CA ALA A 165 -3.25 8.29 -14.05
C ALA A 165 -3.44 9.72 -13.52
N LEU A 166 -2.93 10.72 -14.24
CA LEU A 166 -3.05 12.15 -13.92
C LEU A 166 -4.17 12.86 -14.71
N ALA A 167 -5.10 12.12 -15.31
CA ALA A 167 -6.15 12.70 -16.16
C ALA A 167 -7.00 13.77 -15.44
N ALA A 168 -7.43 13.51 -14.19
CA ALA A 168 -8.21 14.46 -13.41
C ALA A 168 -7.42 15.74 -13.02
N PRO A 169 -6.17 15.63 -12.51
CA PRO A 169 -5.25 16.76 -12.37
C PRO A 169 -5.09 17.59 -13.66
N MET A 170 -4.78 16.93 -14.77
CA MET A 170 -4.53 17.58 -16.05
C MET A 170 -5.78 18.29 -16.59
N GLN A 171 -6.94 17.64 -16.52
CA GLN A 171 -8.22 18.22 -16.93
C GLN A 171 -8.56 19.47 -16.11
N THR A 172 -8.30 19.44 -14.79
CA THR A 172 -8.55 20.59 -13.90
C THR A 172 -7.75 21.83 -14.33
N LEU A 173 -6.54 21.63 -14.84
CA LEU A 173 -5.65 22.69 -15.29
C LEU A 173 -5.80 23.03 -16.79
N GLY A 174 -6.71 22.37 -17.51
CA GLY A 174 -6.88 22.58 -18.96
C GLY A 174 -5.71 22.04 -19.80
N MET A 175 -4.96 21.07 -19.30
CA MET A 175 -3.87 20.42 -20.03
C MET A 175 -4.39 19.46 -21.09
N ALA A 176 -3.66 19.33 -22.21
CA ALA A 176 -3.93 18.32 -23.22
C ALA A 176 -3.67 16.92 -22.66
N ALA A 177 -4.58 15.97 -22.88
CA ALA A 177 -4.47 14.60 -22.37
C ALA A 177 -3.23 13.84 -22.89
N ASN A 178 -2.66 14.27 -24.02
CA ASN A 178 -1.46 13.73 -24.64
C ASN A 178 -0.22 14.61 -24.43
N TYR A 179 -0.16 15.37 -23.33
CA TYR A 179 1.02 16.16 -22.98
C TYR A 179 2.27 15.27 -22.91
N ASP A 180 3.33 15.68 -23.60
CA ASP A 180 4.63 15.01 -23.56
C ASP A 180 5.38 15.48 -22.31
N PHE A 181 5.39 14.66 -21.26
CA PHE A 181 6.08 14.98 -20.01
C PHE A 181 7.59 15.11 -20.19
N VAL A 182 8.18 14.37 -21.15
CA VAL A 182 9.64 14.35 -21.36
C VAL A 182 10.08 15.49 -22.26
N ASN A 183 9.34 15.80 -23.33
CA ASN A 183 9.77 16.76 -24.35
C ASN A 183 8.80 17.91 -24.60
N GLY A 184 7.69 17.99 -23.86
CA GLY A 184 6.70 19.05 -23.96
C GLY A 184 7.20 20.39 -23.45
N VAL A 185 6.47 21.45 -23.80
CA VAL A 185 6.79 22.80 -23.35
C VAL A 185 6.64 22.89 -21.83
N LEU A 186 7.68 23.42 -21.18
CA LEU A 186 7.72 23.71 -19.75
C LEU A 186 8.46 25.04 -19.56
N THR A 187 7.85 25.98 -18.86
CA THR A 187 8.50 27.22 -18.45
C THR A 187 8.43 27.31 -16.93
N PRO A 188 9.55 27.10 -16.23
CA PRO A 188 9.56 27.17 -14.76
C PRO A 188 9.14 28.55 -14.26
N ASP A 189 8.52 28.59 -13.08
CA ASP A 189 8.05 29.82 -12.42
C ASP A 189 7.07 30.64 -13.29
N SER A 190 6.20 29.95 -14.01
CA SER A 190 5.21 30.52 -14.93
C SER A 190 3.78 30.14 -14.55
N LYS A 191 2.81 30.51 -15.40
CA LYS A 191 1.40 30.16 -15.22
C LYS A 191 0.94 29.13 -16.26
N ASP A 192 1.87 28.55 -17.00
CA ASP A 192 1.53 27.49 -17.94
C ASP A 192 1.03 26.25 -17.16
N PRO A 193 0.04 25.53 -17.70
CA PRO A 193 -0.56 24.41 -16.98
C PRO A 193 0.42 23.32 -16.51
N ALA A 194 1.54 23.10 -17.24
CA ALA A 194 2.52 22.09 -16.85
C ALA A 194 3.33 22.52 -15.62
N ASP A 195 3.73 23.78 -15.53
CA ASP A 195 4.40 24.33 -14.36
C ASP A 195 3.46 24.36 -13.14
N VAL A 196 2.21 24.81 -13.33
CA VAL A 196 1.18 24.79 -12.28
C VAL A 196 0.90 23.36 -11.77
N LEU A 197 0.95 22.35 -12.65
CA LEU A 197 0.85 20.96 -12.25
C LEU A 197 2.02 20.56 -11.32
N LEU A 198 3.24 20.92 -11.67
CA LEU A 198 4.43 20.62 -10.86
C LEU A 198 4.42 21.35 -9.51
N ASP A 199 3.98 22.61 -9.48
CA ASP A 199 3.85 23.40 -8.25
C ASP A 199 2.90 22.76 -7.23
N ASN A 200 1.90 22.03 -7.71
CA ASN A 200 0.84 21.47 -6.86
C ASN A 200 0.98 19.97 -6.64
N LEU A 201 2.04 19.32 -7.15
CA LEU A 201 2.29 17.90 -6.96
C LEU A 201 3.60 17.64 -6.22
N GLN A 202 3.62 16.55 -5.47
CA GLN A 202 4.84 15.97 -4.92
C GLN A 202 4.87 14.48 -5.23
N VAL A 203 6.06 13.96 -5.53
CA VAL A 203 6.28 12.53 -5.72
C VAL A 203 6.89 11.96 -4.45
N LYS A 204 6.21 10.98 -3.84
CA LYS A 204 6.66 10.31 -2.62
C LYS A 204 7.01 8.86 -2.94
N GLN A 205 8.29 8.53 -2.90
CA GLN A 205 8.79 7.19 -3.20
C GLN A 205 9.06 6.39 -1.91
N SER A 206 8.65 5.12 -1.90
CA SER A 206 8.98 4.14 -0.86
C SER A 206 9.37 2.81 -1.52
N GLY A 207 10.67 2.58 -1.72
CA GLY A 207 11.15 1.45 -2.51
C GLY A 207 10.71 1.60 -3.97
N SER A 208 9.96 0.62 -4.49
CA SER A 208 9.36 0.64 -5.82
C SER A 208 7.95 1.24 -5.86
N ASP A 209 7.38 1.58 -4.71
CA ASP A 209 6.06 2.22 -4.63
C ASP A 209 6.22 3.74 -4.74
N ILE A 210 5.28 4.37 -5.43
CA ILE A 210 5.24 5.83 -5.61
C ILE A 210 3.82 6.31 -5.37
N ASP A 211 3.67 7.31 -4.50
CA ASP A 211 2.44 8.09 -4.36
C ASP A 211 2.69 9.48 -4.97
N ILE A 212 1.86 9.90 -5.93
CA ILE A 212 1.82 11.28 -6.42
C ILE A 212 0.73 11.99 -5.62
N VAL A 213 1.12 13.02 -4.86
CA VAL A 213 0.25 13.70 -3.91
C VAL A 213 0.08 15.17 -4.28
N ASN A 214 -1.11 15.71 -4.07
CA ASN A 214 -1.37 17.13 -4.23
C ASN A 214 -0.92 17.93 -2.98
N ALA A 215 -1.01 19.26 -3.05
CA ALA A 215 -0.61 20.15 -1.96
C ALA A 215 -1.39 19.94 -0.64
N SER A 216 -2.60 19.37 -0.67
CA SER A 216 -3.39 19.05 0.53
C SER A 216 -3.06 17.67 1.12
N GLY A 217 -2.14 16.92 0.48
CA GLY A 217 -1.78 15.55 0.87
C GLY A 217 -2.77 14.50 0.39
N GLY A 218 -3.67 14.84 -0.55
CA GLY A 218 -4.49 13.89 -1.28
C GLY A 218 -3.67 13.15 -2.33
N ILE A 219 -3.80 11.84 -2.39
CA ILE A 219 -3.09 10.99 -3.36
C ILE A 219 -3.85 11.03 -4.68
N VAL A 220 -3.25 11.55 -5.75
CA VAL A 220 -3.87 11.67 -7.08
C VAL A 220 -3.55 10.47 -7.99
N ALA A 221 -2.40 9.84 -7.78
CA ALA A 221 -2.00 8.62 -8.47
C ALA A 221 -1.09 7.75 -7.59
N GLN A 222 -1.14 6.43 -7.79
CA GLN A 222 -0.32 5.46 -7.07
C GLN A 222 0.34 4.49 -8.03
N ILE A 223 1.57 4.09 -7.73
CA ILE A 223 2.30 3.03 -8.41
C ILE A 223 2.70 2.03 -7.34
N VAL A 224 2.39 0.75 -7.58
CA VAL A 224 2.71 -0.34 -6.67
C VAL A 224 3.67 -1.29 -7.35
N ASN A 225 4.77 -1.63 -6.67
CA ASN A 225 5.82 -2.52 -7.16
C ASN A 225 6.35 -2.14 -8.56
N GLY A 226 6.51 -0.84 -8.84
CA GLY A 226 6.97 -0.35 -10.14
C GLY A 226 6.03 -0.64 -11.31
N GLY A 227 4.76 -0.95 -11.02
CA GLY A 227 3.74 -1.28 -12.02
C GLY A 227 3.20 -0.07 -12.80
N VAL A 228 2.00 -0.23 -13.35
CA VAL A 228 1.32 0.85 -14.07
C VAL A 228 0.74 1.88 -13.07
N PRO A 229 0.94 3.19 -13.28
CA PRO A 229 0.27 4.24 -12.53
C PRO A 229 -1.24 4.07 -12.49
N LEU A 230 -1.82 4.14 -11.30
CA LEU A 230 -3.24 4.02 -11.02
C LEU A 230 -3.80 5.39 -10.65
N ALA A 231 -4.84 5.84 -11.36
CA ALA A 231 -5.59 7.04 -10.98
C ALA A 231 -6.39 6.78 -9.69
N THR A 232 -6.45 7.77 -8.81
CA THR A 232 -7.40 7.76 -7.67
C THR A 232 -8.69 8.52 -7.97
N GLY A 233 -8.72 9.27 -9.09
CA GLY A 233 -9.82 10.17 -9.46
C GLY A 233 -9.77 11.53 -8.80
N LYS A 234 -8.80 11.81 -7.92
CA LYS A 234 -8.66 13.09 -7.23
C LYS A 234 -8.03 14.16 -8.10
N SER A 235 -8.41 15.41 -7.85
CA SER A 235 -7.87 16.58 -8.55
C SER A 235 -6.60 17.12 -7.86
N VAL A 236 -5.84 17.92 -8.60
CA VAL A 236 -4.66 18.64 -8.09
C VAL A 236 -5.03 19.87 -7.25
N LEU A 237 -6.22 20.45 -7.46
CA LEU A 237 -6.73 21.63 -6.73
C LEU A 237 -7.96 21.27 -5.88
N GLU A 238 -7.89 20.16 -5.14
CA GLU A 238 -9.03 19.68 -4.35
C GLU A 238 -9.23 20.51 -3.08
N THR A 239 -10.45 21.03 -2.89
CA THR A 239 -10.84 21.70 -1.64
C THR A 239 -11.22 20.67 -0.59
N PRO A 240 -10.84 20.88 0.70
CA PRO A 240 -11.29 19.99 1.78
C PRO A 240 -12.80 19.82 1.80
N PRO A 241 -13.32 18.60 1.98
CA PRO A 241 -14.76 18.36 2.00
C PRO A 241 -15.42 18.99 3.24
N VAL A 242 -16.66 19.45 3.08
CA VAL A 242 -17.50 19.86 4.22
C VAL A 242 -17.98 18.61 4.94
N LEU A 243 -17.54 18.41 6.18
CA LEU A 243 -17.88 17.24 6.97
C LEU A 243 -19.34 17.30 7.45
N SER A 244 -20.06 16.18 7.33
CA SER A 244 -21.38 15.99 7.96
C SER A 244 -21.26 16.04 9.49
N ALA A 245 -22.38 16.27 10.18
CA ALA A 245 -22.42 16.25 11.65
C ALA A 245 -21.91 14.91 12.23
N ARG A 246 -22.23 13.78 11.57
CA ARG A 246 -21.71 12.46 11.94
C ARG A 246 -20.19 12.39 11.79
N GLN A 247 -19.63 12.86 10.68
CA GLN A 247 -18.18 12.88 10.46
C GLN A 247 -17.45 13.80 11.45
N GLN A 248 -18.02 14.97 11.78
CA GLN A 248 -17.46 15.87 12.79
C GLN A 248 -17.40 15.21 14.17
N LEU A 249 -18.49 14.51 14.57
CA LEU A 249 -18.53 13.76 15.82
C LEU A 249 -17.48 12.63 15.86
N LEU A 250 -17.35 11.88 14.75
CA LEU A 250 -16.35 10.82 14.64
C LEU A 250 -14.93 11.40 14.74
N ALA A 251 -14.63 12.46 14.00
CA ALA A 251 -13.33 13.13 14.06
C ALA A 251 -12.99 13.67 15.46
N ALA A 252 -13.98 14.06 16.26
CA ALA A 252 -13.81 14.52 17.63
C ALA A 252 -13.69 13.38 18.67
N THR A 253 -13.95 12.13 18.28
CA THR A 253 -13.94 10.98 19.22
C THR A 253 -12.51 10.62 19.63
N ALA A 254 -12.24 10.55 20.93
CA ALA A 254 -10.95 10.07 21.41
C ALA A 254 -10.78 8.55 21.17
N ALA A 255 -9.56 8.12 20.87
CA ALA A 255 -9.23 6.70 20.84
C ALA A 255 -9.33 6.08 22.24
N GLY A 256 -9.78 4.83 22.33
CA GLY A 256 -9.81 4.09 23.59
C GLY A 256 -8.45 3.47 23.95
N THR A 257 -8.32 3.05 25.20
CA THR A 257 -7.22 2.18 25.66
C THR A 257 -7.78 0.85 26.17
N ASP A 258 -6.93 -0.15 26.43
CA ASP A 258 -7.39 -1.40 27.04
C ASP A 258 -8.03 -1.19 28.43
N ALA A 259 -7.54 -0.20 29.19
CA ALA A 259 -8.07 0.13 30.51
C ALA A 259 -9.34 1.00 30.46
N ALA A 260 -9.50 1.80 29.40
CA ALA A 260 -10.64 2.68 29.18
C ALA A 260 -11.05 2.62 27.70
N PRO A 261 -11.74 1.56 27.28
CA PRO A 261 -12.11 1.39 25.88
C PRO A 261 -13.21 2.39 25.48
N VAL A 262 -13.18 2.79 24.21
CA VAL A 262 -14.20 3.66 23.61
C VAL A 262 -14.95 2.85 22.55
N PHE A 263 -16.29 2.88 22.63
CA PHE A 263 -17.15 2.14 21.71
C PHE A 263 -18.03 3.08 20.90
N LEU A 264 -18.25 2.73 19.62
CA LEU A 264 -19.15 3.44 18.72
C LEU A 264 -20.20 2.48 18.19
N GLN A 265 -21.46 2.90 18.20
CA GLN A 265 -22.49 2.24 17.40
C GLN A 265 -22.41 2.75 15.95
N VAL A 266 -22.40 1.83 15.00
CA VAL A 266 -22.23 2.07 13.56
C VAL A 266 -23.17 1.16 12.77
N SER A 267 -23.56 1.54 11.55
CA SER A 267 -24.06 0.56 10.57
C SER A 267 -22.92 -0.09 9.79
N LEU A 268 -23.19 -1.29 9.27
CA LEU A 268 -22.24 -2.03 8.45
C LEU A 268 -21.80 -1.26 7.19
N ASP A 269 -22.64 -0.39 6.65
CA ASP A 269 -22.33 0.47 5.51
C ASP A 269 -21.45 1.70 5.84
N GLU A 270 -21.25 2.04 7.12
CA GLU A 270 -20.27 3.08 7.52
C GLU A 270 -18.82 2.56 7.46
N LEU A 271 -18.62 1.22 7.42
CA LEU A 271 -17.33 0.57 7.61
C LEU A 271 -16.57 0.38 6.29
N HIS A 272 -15.36 0.95 6.24
CA HIS A 272 -14.44 0.81 5.12
C HIS A 272 -13.38 -0.27 5.43
N PRO A 273 -13.30 -1.36 4.65
CA PRO A 273 -12.28 -2.39 4.82
C PRO A 273 -10.84 -1.86 4.73
N THR A 274 -9.96 -2.36 5.60
CA THR A 274 -8.50 -2.21 5.48
C THR A 274 -7.79 -3.43 4.89
N GLN A 275 -8.55 -4.38 4.33
CA GLN A 275 -8.03 -5.50 3.56
C GLN A 275 -8.93 -5.74 2.34
N PRO A 276 -8.37 -6.12 1.18
CA PRO A 276 -9.14 -6.31 -0.04
C PRO A 276 -9.80 -7.68 -0.16
N ALA A 277 -9.41 -8.65 0.67
CA ALA A 277 -9.87 -10.01 0.57
C ALA A 277 -10.16 -10.62 1.94
N VAL A 278 -10.96 -11.67 1.97
CA VAL A 278 -11.30 -12.50 3.12
C VAL A 278 -11.25 -13.97 2.70
N GLY A 279 -11.25 -14.88 3.67
CA GLY A 279 -11.40 -16.31 3.39
C GLY A 279 -12.88 -16.68 3.29
N TYR A 280 -13.38 -16.93 2.08
CA TYR A 280 -14.82 -17.16 1.87
C TYR A 280 -15.34 -18.34 2.67
N ASP A 281 -14.59 -19.44 2.78
CA ASP A 281 -15.10 -20.63 3.51
C ASP A 281 -15.28 -20.38 5.02
N GLN A 282 -14.56 -19.42 5.61
CA GLN A 282 -14.83 -19.00 6.99
C GLN A 282 -16.18 -18.27 7.11
N ILE A 283 -16.54 -17.48 6.09
CA ILE A 283 -17.84 -16.80 6.02
C ILE A 283 -18.94 -17.83 5.70
N TYR A 284 -18.71 -18.76 4.77
CA TYR A 284 -19.63 -19.83 4.43
C TYR A 284 -19.92 -20.77 5.60
N TYR A 285 -18.93 -21.02 6.47
CA TYR A 285 -19.18 -21.68 7.75
C TYR A 285 -20.25 -20.93 8.55
N LYS A 286 -20.08 -19.62 8.76
CA LYS A 286 -21.00 -18.81 9.55
C LYS A 286 -22.40 -18.77 8.92
N LEU A 287 -22.47 -18.48 7.62
CA LEU A 287 -23.74 -18.43 6.87
C LEU A 287 -24.43 -19.79 6.84
N GLY A 288 -23.69 -20.88 6.65
CA GLY A 288 -24.20 -22.25 6.70
C GLY A 288 -24.79 -22.60 8.06
N ARG A 289 -24.11 -22.22 9.14
CA ARG A 289 -24.61 -22.43 10.50
C ARG A 289 -25.84 -21.57 10.81
N TYR A 290 -25.85 -20.30 10.41
CA TYR A 290 -27.01 -19.43 10.55
C TYR A 290 -28.22 -20.00 9.81
N GLY A 291 -28.06 -20.35 8.54
CA GLY A 291 -29.13 -20.91 7.72
C GLY A 291 -29.65 -22.26 8.26
N ALA A 292 -28.76 -23.14 8.72
CA ALA A 292 -29.17 -24.43 9.30
C ALA A 292 -29.97 -24.26 10.60
N GLU A 293 -29.51 -23.37 11.49
CA GLU A 293 -30.22 -23.12 12.76
C GLU A 293 -31.52 -22.32 12.55
N ASP A 294 -31.61 -21.51 11.50
CA ASP A 294 -32.83 -20.78 11.12
C ASP A 294 -33.97 -21.72 10.74
N LEU A 295 -33.68 -22.85 10.07
CA LEU A 295 -34.67 -23.88 9.69
C LEU A 295 -35.33 -24.54 10.91
N VAL A 296 -34.67 -24.50 12.07
CA VAL A 296 -35.16 -25.09 13.31
C VAL A 296 -35.21 -24.06 14.44
N MET A 297 -35.31 -22.77 14.11
CA MET A 297 -35.14 -21.67 15.07
C MET A 297 -36.09 -21.76 16.27
N ALA A 298 -37.33 -22.21 16.06
CA ALA A 298 -38.32 -22.40 17.13
C ALA A 298 -37.89 -23.48 18.17
N LYS A 299 -36.97 -24.37 17.80
CA LYS A 299 -36.40 -25.43 18.66
C LYS A 299 -35.01 -25.08 19.19
N THR A 300 -34.35 -24.07 18.61
CA THR A 300 -33.00 -23.67 18.97
C THR A 300 -33.04 -22.73 20.16
N ASN A 301 -32.53 -23.13 21.32
CA ASN A 301 -32.54 -22.28 22.52
C ASN A 301 -31.72 -20.98 22.40
N LYS A 302 -30.71 -20.96 21.53
CA LYS A 302 -29.78 -19.84 21.30
C LYS A 302 -29.30 -19.79 19.84
N PRO A 303 -30.07 -19.20 18.90
CA PRO A 303 -29.69 -19.17 17.50
C PRO A 303 -28.36 -18.46 17.29
N LYS A 304 -27.44 -19.10 16.56
CA LYS A 304 -26.03 -18.67 16.49
C LYS A 304 -25.86 -17.26 15.93
N LYS A 305 -26.69 -16.81 15.00
CA LYS A 305 -26.59 -15.44 14.45
C LYS A 305 -26.81 -14.37 15.52
N PHE A 306 -27.79 -14.58 16.41
CA PHE A 306 -28.08 -13.66 17.52
C PHE A 306 -27.06 -13.80 18.66
N ALA A 307 -26.60 -15.02 18.94
CA ALA A 307 -25.51 -15.25 19.88
C ALA A 307 -24.23 -14.52 19.44
N GLU A 308 -23.88 -14.62 18.16
CA GLU A 308 -22.70 -13.96 17.60
C GLU A 308 -22.87 -12.43 17.51
N LEU A 309 -24.08 -11.92 17.28
CA LEU A 309 -24.35 -10.47 17.38
C LEU A 309 -24.09 -9.95 18.79
N CYS A 310 -24.57 -10.66 19.82
CA CYS A 310 -24.28 -10.32 21.22
C CYS A 310 -22.78 -10.38 21.53
N GLU A 311 -22.10 -11.47 21.13
CA GLU A 311 -20.66 -11.66 21.32
C GLU A 311 -19.86 -10.51 20.67
N THR A 312 -20.20 -10.18 19.42
CA THR A 312 -19.54 -9.13 18.64
C THR A 312 -19.71 -7.74 19.25
N ASN A 313 -20.82 -7.49 19.94
CA ASN A 313 -21.05 -6.24 20.68
C ASN A 313 -20.45 -6.25 22.10
N GLY A 314 -19.69 -7.29 22.46
CA GLY A 314 -19.11 -7.46 23.80
C GLY A 314 -20.17 -7.75 24.87
N GLN A 315 -21.32 -8.29 24.48
CA GLN A 315 -22.49 -8.54 25.34
C GLN A 315 -22.60 -10.01 25.80
N ASP A 316 -21.50 -10.77 25.70
CA ASP A 316 -21.43 -12.20 25.93
C ASP A 316 -22.25 -13.02 24.91
N ASP A 317 -23.40 -13.55 25.29
CA ASP A 317 -24.18 -14.47 24.47
C ASP A 317 -25.65 -14.04 24.50
N VAL A 318 -26.47 -14.59 23.61
CA VAL A 318 -27.92 -14.36 23.63
C VAL A 318 -28.53 -15.05 24.86
N VAL A 319 -29.50 -14.41 25.49
CA VAL A 319 -30.28 -15.05 26.57
C VAL A 319 -31.05 -16.24 25.98
N THR A 320 -31.15 -17.32 26.75
CA THR A 320 -31.86 -18.52 26.28
C THR A 320 -33.33 -18.18 25.99
N LYS A 321 -33.81 -18.57 24.81
CA LYS A 321 -35.20 -18.39 24.34
C LYS A 321 -35.67 -16.97 24.03
N THR A 322 -34.78 -15.99 23.99
CA THR A 322 -35.16 -14.60 23.69
C THR A 322 -35.13 -14.25 22.21
N ALA A 323 -34.56 -15.10 21.35
CA ALA A 323 -34.41 -14.82 19.92
C ALA A 323 -34.97 -15.93 18.99
N ASN A 324 -35.77 -16.84 19.53
CA ASN A 324 -36.15 -18.10 18.87
C ASN A 324 -37.44 -17.96 18.05
N VAL A 325 -37.55 -16.90 17.26
CA VAL A 325 -38.77 -16.60 16.50
C VAL A 325 -38.52 -16.87 15.03
N ALA A 326 -39.25 -17.82 14.45
CA ALA A 326 -39.13 -18.16 13.04
C ALA A 326 -39.30 -16.91 12.15
N GLY A 327 -38.39 -16.74 11.18
CA GLY A 327 -38.37 -15.59 10.27
C GLY A 327 -37.69 -14.32 10.83
N ALA A 328 -37.19 -14.33 12.07
CA ALA A 328 -36.42 -13.23 12.60
C ALA A 328 -35.08 -13.05 11.85
N THR A 329 -34.72 -11.79 11.61
CA THR A 329 -33.45 -11.40 10.95
C THR A 329 -32.59 -10.60 11.91
N LEU A 330 -31.29 -10.45 11.60
CA LEU A 330 -30.41 -9.58 12.40
C LEU A 330 -30.87 -8.12 12.39
N SER A 331 -31.37 -7.65 11.25
CA SER A 331 -31.90 -6.28 11.06
C SER A 331 -33.27 -6.05 11.70
N ASN A 332 -34.04 -7.11 11.95
CA ASN A 332 -35.33 -7.07 12.63
C ASN A 332 -35.40 -8.18 13.68
N PRO A 333 -34.66 -8.04 14.79
CA PRO A 333 -34.66 -9.03 15.86
C PRO A 333 -36.04 -9.09 16.54
N PRO A 334 -36.41 -10.21 17.17
CA PRO A 334 -37.65 -10.29 17.92
C PRO A 334 -37.69 -9.27 19.05
N ALA A 335 -38.88 -8.79 19.42
CA ALA A 335 -39.04 -7.87 20.55
C ALA A 335 -38.53 -8.44 21.89
N THR A 336 -38.44 -9.77 22.00
CA THR A 336 -37.89 -10.46 23.16
C THR A 336 -36.36 -10.52 23.17
N PHE A 337 -35.67 -10.15 22.08
CA PHE A 337 -34.22 -10.31 21.94
C PHE A 337 -33.46 -9.58 23.05
N GLN A 338 -32.61 -10.33 23.74
CA GLN A 338 -31.80 -9.83 24.84
C GLN A 338 -30.43 -10.52 24.81
N CYS A 339 -29.37 -9.74 24.99
CA CYS A 339 -28.04 -10.25 25.27
C CYS A 339 -27.82 -10.33 26.78
N LYS A 340 -26.98 -11.27 27.22
CA LYS A 340 -26.73 -11.52 28.66
C LYS A 340 -26.07 -10.34 29.38
N SER A 341 -25.29 -9.54 28.67
CA SER A 341 -24.52 -8.43 29.25
C SER A 341 -24.77 -7.09 28.53
N ALA A 342 -24.41 -6.00 29.19
CA ALA A 342 -24.38 -4.67 28.57
C ALA A 342 -23.31 -4.62 27.46
N VAL A 343 -23.49 -3.71 26.50
CA VAL A 343 -22.51 -3.46 25.43
C VAL A 343 -21.12 -3.21 26.02
N GLY A 344 -20.11 -3.86 25.44
CA GLY A 344 -18.72 -3.65 25.84
C GLY A 344 -18.32 -4.26 27.18
N THR A 345 -19.16 -5.12 27.78
CA THR A 345 -18.78 -5.90 28.98
C THR A 345 -17.55 -6.79 28.69
N LYS A 346 -17.45 -7.30 27.46
CA LYS A 346 -16.29 -8.05 26.94
C LYS A 346 -15.62 -7.28 25.78
N PRO A 347 -14.79 -6.27 26.07
CA PRO A 347 -14.15 -5.45 25.04
C PRO A 347 -13.13 -6.20 24.17
N GLY A 348 -12.71 -7.39 24.58
CA GLY A 348 -11.84 -8.28 23.80
C GLY A 348 -12.57 -8.96 22.63
N ASP A 349 -13.89 -9.14 22.72
CA ASP A 349 -14.68 -9.81 21.67
C ASP A 349 -15.08 -8.84 20.55
N MET A 350 -15.07 -7.54 20.85
CA MET A 350 -15.50 -6.46 19.96
C MET A 350 -14.52 -6.21 18.83
N LYS A 351 -15.07 -5.95 17.65
CA LYS A 351 -14.31 -5.62 16.44
C LYS A 351 -13.81 -4.19 16.45
N THR A 352 -12.70 -3.94 15.78
CA THR A 352 -11.93 -2.70 15.94
C THR A 352 -11.98 -1.84 14.70
N VAL A 353 -11.96 -0.52 14.92
CA VAL A 353 -11.84 0.48 13.87
C VAL A 353 -10.74 1.48 14.18
N VAL A 354 -10.27 2.15 13.13
CA VAL A 354 -9.54 3.42 13.17
C VAL A 354 -10.39 4.51 12.54
N ILE A 355 -10.43 5.68 13.17
CA ILE A 355 -11.06 6.86 12.58
C ILE A 355 -10.02 7.57 11.70
N GLY A 356 -10.24 7.61 10.39
CA GLY A 356 -9.35 8.24 9.42
C GLY A 356 -9.80 9.64 9.00
N PRO A 357 -9.14 10.23 7.98
CA PRO A 357 -9.46 11.55 7.44
C PRO A 357 -10.95 11.66 7.11
N ASN A 358 -11.50 12.87 7.29
CA ASN A 358 -12.92 13.17 7.07
C ASN A 358 -13.89 12.36 7.96
N GLY A 359 -13.41 11.80 9.08
CA GLY A 359 -14.23 11.01 10.00
C GLY A 359 -14.61 9.63 9.46
N THR A 360 -13.90 9.11 8.46
CA THR A 360 -14.15 7.80 7.85
C THR A 360 -13.75 6.67 8.81
N LEU A 361 -14.59 5.64 8.94
CA LEU A 361 -14.33 4.49 9.80
C LEU A 361 -13.66 3.36 9.01
N TYR A 362 -12.39 3.09 9.32
CA TYR A 362 -11.61 2.02 8.72
C TYR A 362 -11.62 0.78 9.63
N LEU A 363 -12.22 -0.31 9.16
CA LEU A 363 -12.35 -1.57 9.88
C LEU A 363 -11.00 -2.28 9.94
N THR A 364 -10.42 -2.45 11.14
CA THR A 364 -9.13 -3.11 11.35
C THR A 364 -9.25 -4.57 11.78
N ASP A 365 -10.32 -4.93 12.49
CA ASP A 365 -10.71 -6.32 12.74
C ASP A 365 -12.20 -6.49 12.44
N GLY A 366 -12.62 -7.71 12.09
CA GLY A 366 -14.03 -8.06 11.94
C GLY A 366 -14.52 -8.26 10.52
N HIS A 367 -13.66 -8.19 9.50
CA HIS A 367 -14.06 -8.31 8.09
C HIS A 367 -14.86 -9.58 7.81
N HIS A 368 -14.46 -10.75 8.32
CA HIS A 368 -15.25 -11.98 8.17
C HIS A 368 -16.57 -11.96 8.94
N THR A 369 -16.56 -11.44 10.17
CA THR A 369 -17.75 -11.42 11.06
C THR A 369 -18.82 -10.49 10.51
N PHE A 370 -18.43 -9.26 10.18
CA PHE A 370 -19.34 -8.27 9.64
C PHE A 370 -19.74 -8.57 8.19
N SER A 371 -18.89 -9.21 7.38
CA SER A 371 -19.35 -9.75 6.09
C SER A 371 -20.38 -10.85 6.27
N ALA A 372 -20.18 -11.79 7.22
CA ALA A 372 -21.18 -12.81 7.52
C ALA A 372 -22.50 -12.20 8.01
N PHE A 373 -22.49 -11.13 8.80
CA PHE A 373 -23.72 -10.41 9.17
C PHE A 373 -24.37 -9.74 7.96
N ARG A 374 -23.59 -9.04 7.14
CA ARG A 374 -24.08 -8.34 5.95
C ARG A 374 -24.75 -9.30 4.96
N ASP A 375 -24.12 -10.44 4.71
CA ASP A 375 -24.54 -11.45 3.73
C ASP A 375 -25.58 -12.44 4.28
N ALA A 376 -25.78 -12.48 5.61
CA ALA A 376 -26.89 -13.21 6.24
C ALA A 376 -28.25 -12.62 5.86
N ASP A 377 -29.33 -13.35 6.14
CA ASP A 377 -30.71 -12.92 5.89
C ASP A 377 -30.92 -12.42 4.43
N LYS A 378 -30.32 -13.14 3.47
CA LYS A 378 -30.36 -12.82 2.02
C LYS A 378 -29.68 -11.49 1.64
N GLY A 379 -28.69 -11.04 2.41
CA GLY A 379 -27.89 -9.86 2.09
C GLY A 379 -28.54 -8.53 2.47
N GLN A 380 -29.60 -8.53 3.28
CA GLN A 380 -30.39 -7.33 3.57
C GLN A 380 -29.80 -6.46 4.71
N ASN A 381 -28.73 -6.92 5.37
CA ASN A 381 -28.26 -6.37 6.64
C ASN A 381 -27.23 -5.22 6.52
N HIS A 382 -27.13 -4.54 5.37
CA HIS A 382 -26.14 -3.46 5.18
C HIS A 382 -26.31 -2.28 6.17
N GLN A 383 -27.51 -2.02 6.69
CA GLN A 383 -27.76 -1.02 7.73
C GLN A 383 -27.79 -1.58 9.16
N LEU A 384 -27.47 -2.86 9.35
CA LEU A 384 -27.44 -3.49 10.68
C LEU A 384 -26.54 -2.69 11.62
N LYS A 385 -27.06 -2.33 12.80
CA LYS A 385 -26.30 -1.63 13.82
C LYS A 385 -25.48 -2.59 14.65
N VAL A 386 -24.19 -2.33 14.72
CA VAL A 386 -23.20 -3.07 15.52
C VAL A 386 -22.38 -2.09 16.36
N TRP A 387 -21.69 -2.60 17.36
CA TRP A 387 -20.78 -1.82 18.18
C TRP A 387 -19.32 -2.19 17.86
N VAL A 388 -18.50 -1.17 17.67
CA VAL A 388 -17.07 -1.32 17.39
C VAL A 388 -16.23 -0.60 18.45
N LYS A 389 -15.03 -1.10 18.69
CA LYS A 389 -14.02 -0.49 19.57
C LYS A 389 -13.09 0.41 18.76
N VAL A 390 -12.94 1.67 19.18
CA VAL A 390 -12.02 2.62 18.54
C VAL A 390 -10.61 2.41 19.07
N THR A 391 -9.70 1.97 18.20
CA THR A 391 -8.30 1.72 18.57
C THR A 391 -7.43 2.95 18.37
N ASP A 392 -7.68 3.72 17.31
CA ASP A 392 -6.94 4.93 17.00
C ASP A 392 -7.84 5.98 16.34
N ASN A 393 -7.44 7.24 16.48
CA ASN A 393 -8.00 8.34 15.72
C ASN A 393 -6.86 9.09 14.99
N PHE A 394 -6.85 8.95 13.67
CA PHE A 394 -5.94 9.58 12.72
C PHE A 394 -6.66 10.60 11.83
N SER A 395 -7.84 11.09 12.23
CA SER A 395 -8.67 11.99 11.42
C SER A 395 -8.05 13.36 11.15
N LYS A 396 -6.99 13.71 11.88
CA LYS A 396 -6.23 14.95 11.71
C LYS A 396 -5.12 14.85 10.66
N LEU A 397 -4.81 13.64 10.18
CA LEU A 397 -3.83 13.44 9.12
C LEU A 397 -4.46 13.74 7.76
N ASN A 398 -3.66 14.19 6.80
CA ASN A 398 -4.06 14.12 5.38
C ASN A 398 -4.06 12.65 4.92
N GLU A 399 -4.51 12.39 3.71
CA GLU A 399 -4.63 11.02 3.20
C GLU A 399 -3.28 10.29 3.10
N TYR A 400 -2.25 10.95 2.57
CA TYR A 400 -0.91 10.36 2.45
C TYR A 400 -0.35 9.95 3.81
N ASP A 401 -0.37 10.88 4.78
CA ASP A 401 0.13 10.64 6.13
C ASP A 401 -0.73 9.60 6.87
N PHE A 402 -2.04 9.58 6.63
CA PHE A 402 -2.94 8.56 7.15
C PHE A 402 -2.54 7.16 6.67
N TRP A 403 -2.37 6.96 5.37
CA TRP A 403 -1.99 5.65 4.83
C TRP A 403 -0.57 5.25 5.22
N ALA A 404 0.35 6.19 5.32
CA ALA A 404 1.69 5.95 5.87
C ALA A 404 1.60 5.47 7.33
N GLN A 405 0.76 6.10 8.15
CA GLN A 405 0.55 5.71 9.54
C GLN A 405 -0.16 4.34 9.65
N MET A 406 -1.17 4.06 8.84
CA MET A 406 -1.84 2.75 8.79
C MET A 406 -0.89 1.62 8.42
N LYS A 407 0.00 1.84 7.44
CA LYS A 407 1.05 0.88 7.06
C LYS A 407 2.05 0.66 8.20
N LYS A 408 2.55 1.75 8.80
CA LYS A 408 3.51 1.71 9.92
C LYS A 408 2.94 1.01 11.16
N ALA A 409 1.67 1.21 11.45
CA ALA A 409 0.97 0.57 12.57
C ALA A 409 0.49 -0.86 12.26
N SER A 410 0.77 -1.39 11.05
CA SER A 410 0.30 -2.70 10.59
C SER A 410 -1.22 -2.86 10.65
N LYS A 411 -1.99 -1.82 10.29
CA LYS A 411 -3.46 -1.78 10.33
C LYS A 411 -4.13 -1.88 8.96
N VAL A 412 -3.36 -2.15 7.92
CA VAL A 412 -3.84 -2.35 6.55
C VAL A 412 -3.10 -3.51 5.89
N TRP A 413 -3.84 -4.33 5.14
CA TRP A 413 -3.30 -5.42 4.32
C TRP A 413 -3.52 -5.08 2.85
N LEU A 414 -2.44 -4.90 2.09
CA LEU A 414 -2.47 -4.44 0.70
C LEU A 414 -2.11 -5.55 -0.29
N LYS A 415 -2.61 -6.78 -0.05
CA LYS A 415 -2.55 -7.87 -1.03
C LYS A 415 -3.94 -8.46 -1.27
N ASP A 416 -4.31 -8.59 -2.53
CA ASP A 416 -5.60 -9.13 -2.96
C ASP A 416 -5.74 -10.64 -2.72
N GLY A 417 -6.90 -11.20 -3.10
CA GLY A 417 -7.18 -12.63 -2.95
C GLY A 417 -6.23 -13.56 -3.73
N SER A 418 -5.54 -13.03 -4.75
CA SER A 418 -4.51 -13.73 -5.53
C SER A 418 -3.09 -13.46 -5.01
N ASN A 419 -2.96 -12.84 -3.84
CA ASN A 419 -1.71 -12.36 -3.26
C ASN A 419 -0.96 -11.28 -4.04
N LYS A 420 -1.64 -10.56 -4.94
CA LYS A 420 -1.01 -9.46 -5.67
C LYS A 420 -1.11 -8.19 -4.84
N ALA A 421 -0.02 -7.42 -4.80
CA ALA A 421 -0.02 -6.14 -4.11
C ALA A 421 -1.01 -5.17 -4.77
N ILE A 422 -1.69 -4.36 -3.96
CA ILE A 422 -2.65 -3.36 -4.41
C ILE A 422 -2.32 -1.99 -3.83
N ALA A 423 -2.81 -0.95 -4.48
CA ALA A 423 -2.76 0.41 -3.96
C ALA A 423 -3.85 0.62 -2.90
N THR A 424 -3.69 1.62 -2.03
CA THR A 424 -4.72 1.97 -1.04
C THR A 424 -6.02 2.43 -1.67
N SER A 425 -5.95 3.06 -2.87
CA SER A 425 -7.13 3.44 -3.66
C SER A 425 -7.93 2.25 -4.21
N GLN A 426 -7.36 1.04 -4.21
CA GLN A 426 -8.03 -0.18 -4.67
C GLN A 426 -8.68 -0.96 -3.53
N LEU A 427 -8.55 -0.50 -2.28
CA LEU A 427 -9.27 -1.12 -1.17
C LEU A 427 -10.79 -1.03 -1.43
N PRO A 428 -11.55 -2.13 -1.20
CA PRO A 428 -13.00 -2.11 -1.40
C PRO A 428 -13.67 -1.05 -0.53
N ALA A 429 -14.68 -0.38 -1.08
CA ALA A 429 -15.40 0.68 -0.38
C ALA A 429 -16.40 0.15 0.67
N SER A 430 -16.68 -1.16 0.70
CA SER A 430 -17.58 -1.76 1.68
C SER A 430 -17.20 -3.21 2.00
N ILE A 431 -17.65 -3.69 3.14
CA ILE A 431 -17.54 -5.09 3.57
C ILE A 431 -18.56 -6.00 2.83
N GLY A 432 -18.41 -7.32 2.96
CA GLY A 432 -19.30 -8.33 2.36
C GLY A 432 -18.69 -9.05 1.17
N LEU A 433 -19.24 -10.23 0.86
CA LEU A 433 -18.77 -11.12 -0.21
C LEU A 433 -18.89 -10.53 -1.63
N ALA A 434 -19.75 -9.52 -1.81
CA ALA A 434 -19.88 -8.81 -3.08
C ALA A 434 -18.75 -7.78 -3.32
N SER A 435 -18.00 -7.41 -2.28
CA SER A 435 -17.01 -6.33 -2.33
C SER A 435 -15.59 -6.80 -1.99
N LEU A 436 -15.45 -7.70 -1.02
CA LEU A 436 -14.16 -8.28 -0.64
C LEU A 436 -13.87 -9.50 -1.49
N GLY A 437 -12.66 -9.59 -2.05
CA GLY A 437 -12.21 -10.78 -2.79
C GLY A 437 -12.05 -12.02 -1.90
N ASN A 438 -11.91 -13.19 -2.52
CA ASN A 438 -11.60 -14.43 -1.83
C ASN A 438 -10.10 -14.71 -1.82
N ASP A 439 -9.50 -14.91 -0.64
CA ASP A 439 -8.18 -15.55 -0.48
C ASP A 439 -8.39 -17.00 0.04
N PRO A 440 -8.24 -18.02 -0.83
CA PRO A 440 -8.41 -19.43 -0.45
C PRO A 440 -7.40 -19.92 0.60
N TYR A 441 -6.18 -19.37 0.63
CA TYR A 441 -5.20 -19.72 1.66
C TYR A 441 -5.55 -19.08 2.99
N ARG A 442 -6.09 -17.86 3.00
CA ARG A 442 -6.65 -17.25 4.21
C ARG A 442 -7.84 -18.07 4.76
N ALA A 443 -8.65 -18.65 3.89
CA ALA A 443 -9.70 -19.58 4.28
C ALA A 443 -9.12 -20.88 4.88
N LEU A 444 -8.13 -21.48 4.23
CA LEU A 444 -7.43 -22.69 4.71
C LEU A 444 -6.90 -22.49 6.13
N VAL A 445 -6.21 -21.39 6.41
CA VAL A 445 -5.63 -21.09 7.74
C VAL A 445 -6.69 -21.00 8.85
N TYR A 446 -7.92 -20.59 8.53
CA TYR A 446 -8.99 -20.58 9.53
C TYR A 446 -9.31 -21.99 10.03
N PHE A 447 -9.22 -22.99 9.16
CA PHE A 447 -9.46 -24.40 9.50
C PHE A 447 -8.23 -25.10 10.08
N THR A 448 -7.03 -24.50 10.04
CA THR A 448 -5.84 -25.04 10.73
C THR A 448 -5.71 -24.57 12.17
N ARG A 449 -6.60 -23.68 12.64
CA ARG A 449 -6.64 -23.22 14.05
C ARG A 449 -6.76 -24.41 15.00
N ASP A 450 -6.01 -24.35 16.10
CA ASP A 450 -5.90 -25.37 17.15
C ASP A 450 -5.28 -26.70 16.69
N ALA A 451 -5.08 -26.89 15.38
CA ALA A 451 -4.44 -28.06 14.78
C ALA A 451 -2.98 -27.82 14.39
N GLY A 452 -2.67 -26.67 13.78
CA GLY A 452 -1.32 -26.28 13.34
C GLY A 452 -0.74 -25.08 14.09
N TYR A 453 -1.58 -24.28 14.74
CA TYR A 453 -1.20 -23.14 15.59
C TYR A 453 -2.35 -22.78 16.53
N VAL A 454 -2.07 -22.01 17.58
CA VAL A 454 -3.09 -21.47 18.51
C VAL A 454 -3.10 -19.95 18.41
N VAL A 455 -4.27 -19.35 18.24
CA VAL A 455 -4.38 -17.87 18.17
C VAL A 455 -3.91 -17.26 19.49
N PRO A 456 -2.86 -16.43 19.51
CA PRO A 456 -2.40 -15.79 20.73
C PRO A 456 -3.48 -14.85 21.31
N SER A 457 -3.55 -14.74 22.64
CA SER A 457 -4.47 -13.81 23.32
C SER A 457 -4.21 -12.34 22.96
N ARG A 458 -2.97 -12.02 22.59
CA ARG A 458 -2.57 -10.78 21.94
C ARG A 458 -2.03 -11.11 20.55
N SER A 459 -2.92 -11.24 19.58
CA SER A 459 -2.56 -11.56 18.21
C SER A 459 -2.03 -10.34 17.46
N THR A 460 -1.01 -10.53 16.64
CA THR A 460 -0.63 -9.58 15.60
C THR A 460 -1.80 -9.38 14.63
N GLU A 461 -2.02 -8.14 14.17
CA GLU A 461 -2.96 -7.85 13.09
C GLU A 461 -2.64 -8.72 11.85
N PHE A 462 -3.66 -9.17 11.13
CA PHE A 462 -3.50 -10.04 9.94
C PHE A 462 -2.75 -11.37 10.16
N LEU A 463 -2.69 -11.89 11.39
CA LEU A 463 -2.00 -13.15 11.74
C LEU A 463 -2.20 -14.27 10.71
N GLU A 464 -3.44 -14.54 10.31
CA GLU A 464 -3.71 -15.63 9.37
C GLU A 464 -3.28 -15.32 7.93
N PHE A 465 -3.16 -14.06 7.54
CA PHE A 465 -2.62 -13.71 6.23
C PHE A 465 -1.12 -13.99 6.15
N TYR A 466 -0.37 -13.78 7.23
CA TYR A 466 1.04 -14.18 7.28
C TYR A 466 1.19 -15.70 7.11
N TRP A 467 0.37 -16.49 7.80
CA TRP A 467 0.33 -17.93 7.59
C TRP A 467 -0.09 -18.31 6.17
N ALA A 468 -1.08 -17.63 5.59
CA ALA A 468 -1.54 -17.87 4.23
C ALA A 468 -0.44 -17.56 3.20
N ASP A 469 0.32 -16.47 3.39
CA ASP A 469 1.51 -16.10 2.61
C ASP A 469 2.57 -17.20 2.61
N TRP A 470 2.76 -17.88 3.74
CA TRP A 470 3.73 -18.96 3.87
C TRP A 470 3.21 -20.27 3.27
N LEU A 471 1.97 -20.65 3.57
CA LEU A 471 1.36 -21.90 3.09
C LEU A 471 1.30 -21.97 1.57
N ARG A 472 0.99 -20.85 0.90
CA ARG A 472 0.90 -20.82 -0.57
C ARG A 472 2.24 -21.01 -1.29
N LYS A 473 3.36 -20.99 -0.56
CA LYS A 473 4.71 -21.27 -1.08
C LYS A 473 5.12 -22.73 -0.87
N GLN A 474 4.32 -23.52 -0.14
CA GLN A 474 4.66 -24.91 0.17
C GLN A 474 4.20 -25.81 -0.97
N ALA A 475 5.12 -26.51 -1.62
CA ALA A 475 4.81 -27.42 -2.72
C ALA A 475 3.83 -28.54 -2.34
N THR A 476 3.75 -28.88 -1.05
CA THR A 476 2.84 -29.91 -0.51
C THR A 476 1.42 -29.39 -0.26
N VAL A 477 1.20 -28.07 -0.27
CA VAL A 477 -0.12 -27.47 -0.03
C VAL A 477 -0.59 -26.81 -1.32
N ASP A 478 -1.33 -27.59 -2.11
CA ASP A 478 -1.81 -27.18 -3.43
C ASP A 478 -3.34 -27.13 -3.48
N LEU A 479 -3.90 -25.93 -3.30
CA LEU A 479 -5.36 -25.73 -3.34
C LEU A 479 -5.96 -25.95 -4.73
N SER A 480 -5.18 -25.94 -5.81
CA SER A 480 -5.70 -26.25 -7.16
C SER A 480 -6.12 -27.73 -7.31
N LYS A 481 -5.60 -28.60 -6.44
CA LYS A 481 -5.92 -30.04 -6.38
C LYS A 481 -6.91 -30.39 -5.28
N THR A 482 -7.44 -29.40 -4.58
CA THR A 482 -8.33 -29.61 -3.43
C THR A 482 -9.78 -29.39 -3.87
N ASP A 483 -10.63 -30.42 -3.79
CA ASP A 483 -12.07 -30.21 -3.87
C ASP A 483 -12.58 -29.70 -2.52
N THR A 484 -12.76 -28.39 -2.42
CA THR A 484 -13.24 -27.77 -1.17
C THR A 484 -14.71 -28.07 -0.87
N ARG A 485 -15.46 -28.74 -1.76
CA ARG A 485 -16.84 -29.23 -1.51
C ARG A 485 -16.87 -30.69 -1.04
N ASP A 486 -15.75 -31.38 -1.06
CA ASP A 486 -15.60 -32.72 -0.51
C ASP A 486 -14.88 -32.69 0.84
N ALA A 487 -15.47 -33.35 1.85
CA ALA A 487 -14.95 -33.28 3.21
C ALA A 487 -13.60 -34.01 3.32
N ALA A 488 -13.43 -35.14 2.64
CA ALA A 488 -12.20 -35.91 2.69
C ALA A 488 -11.06 -35.17 1.98
N SER A 489 -11.32 -34.66 0.77
CA SER A 489 -10.35 -33.87 0.00
C SER A 489 -9.90 -32.62 0.77
N TYR A 490 -10.84 -31.83 1.29
CA TYR A 490 -10.48 -30.61 2.00
C TYR A 490 -9.77 -30.91 3.33
N MET A 491 -10.23 -31.92 4.09
CA MET A 491 -9.58 -32.34 5.32
C MET A 491 -8.14 -32.80 5.09
N ALA A 492 -7.86 -33.52 3.99
CA ALA A 492 -6.51 -33.94 3.64
C ALA A 492 -5.58 -32.72 3.46
N THR A 493 -6.05 -31.67 2.77
CA THR A 493 -5.27 -30.43 2.60
C THR A 493 -5.10 -29.66 3.92
N ILE A 494 -6.14 -29.56 4.75
CA ILE A 494 -6.07 -28.94 6.09
C ILE A 494 -5.05 -29.68 6.97
N ARG A 495 -5.05 -31.02 6.93
CA ARG A 495 -4.08 -31.85 7.65
C ARG A 495 -2.65 -31.59 7.17
N THR A 496 -2.42 -31.62 5.86
CA THR A 496 -1.09 -31.35 5.29
C THR A 496 -0.59 -29.96 5.66
N ALA A 497 -1.44 -28.95 5.58
CA ALA A 497 -1.10 -27.59 6.01
C ALA A 497 -0.78 -27.52 7.50
N SER A 498 -1.61 -28.13 8.35
CA SER A 498 -1.42 -28.13 9.81
C SER A 498 -0.12 -28.84 10.23
N LEU A 499 0.22 -29.97 9.60
CA LEU A 499 1.48 -30.68 9.81
C LEU A 499 2.68 -29.84 9.37
N ALA A 500 2.59 -29.18 8.20
CA ALA A 500 3.65 -28.30 7.71
C ALA A 500 3.88 -27.11 8.66
N MET A 501 2.82 -26.50 9.17
CA MET A 501 2.89 -25.42 10.16
C MET A 501 3.53 -25.91 11.47
N ALA A 502 3.09 -27.04 12.01
CA ALA A 502 3.63 -27.61 13.25
C ALA A 502 5.12 -27.99 13.12
N GLY A 503 5.57 -28.38 11.92
CA GLY A 503 6.97 -28.76 11.65
C GLY A 503 7.98 -27.62 11.56
N LEU A 504 7.53 -26.35 11.61
CA LEU A 504 8.43 -25.20 11.72
C LEU A 504 9.14 -25.16 13.08
N LYS A 505 10.10 -24.24 13.23
CA LYS A 505 10.70 -23.86 14.52
C LYS A 505 10.20 -22.49 14.94
N ALA A 506 10.25 -22.21 16.24
CA ALA A 506 9.82 -20.93 16.83
C ALA A 506 10.34 -19.68 16.10
N ALA A 507 11.63 -19.69 15.72
CA ALA A 507 12.32 -18.56 15.10
C ALA A 507 12.21 -18.52 13.56
N ASP A 508 11.57 -19.50 12.93
CA ASP A 508 11.43 -19.51 11.48
C ASP A 508 10.57 -18.32 11.03
N ILE A 509 11.02 -17.62 10.00
CA ILE A 509 10.29 -16.48 9.43
C ILE A 509 9.18 -17.03 8.53
N VAL A 510 7.93 -16.70 8.87
CA VAL A 510 6.74 -17.13 8.14
C VAL A 510 6.47 -16.17 6.98
N SER A 511 6.26 -14.89 7.27
CA SER A 511 6.10 -13.84 6.26
C SER A 511 6.36 -12.46 6.85
N GLY A 512 6.83 -11.50 6.05
CA GLY A 512 7.00 -10.10 6.46
C GLY A 512 7.95 -9.88 7.65
N GLY A 513 8.90 -10.79 7.88
CA GLY A 513 9.79 -10.75 9.05
C GLY A 513 9.15 -11.25 10.36
N VAL A 514 7.90 -11.72 10.32
CA VAL A 514 7.19 -12.26 11.48
C VAL A 514 7.54 -13.73 11.68
N THR A 515 7.90 -14.10 12.91
CA THR A 515 8.28 -15.47 13.28
C THR A 515 7.09 -16.39 13.49
N ALA A 516 7.29 -17.71 13.40
CA ALA A 516 6.28 -18.71 13.70
C ALA A 516 5.74 -18.55 15.14
N GLN A 517 6.61 -18.33 16.13
CA GLN A 517 6.21 -18.15 17.52
C GLN A 517 5.29 -16.93 17.71
N THR A 518 5.60 -15.81 17.06
CA THR A 518 4.74 -14.61 17.08
C THR A 518 3.35 -14.90 16.52
N LEU A 519 3.25 -15.81 15.54
CA LEU A 519 1.98 -16.20 14.91
C LEU A 519 1.30 -17.40 15.60
N GLY A 520 1.67 -17.72 16.84
CA GLY A 520 0.98 -18.72 17.65
C GLY A 520 1.42 -20.17 17.41
N TRP A 521 2.58 -20.39 16.79
CA TRP A 521 3.14 -21.72 16.66
C TRP A 521 3.46 -22.36 18.02
N THR A 522 3.10 -23.63 18.18
CA THR A 522 3.31 -24.43 19.40
C THR A 522 4.22 -25.64 19.19
N GLY A 523 4.60 -25.93 17.94
CA GLY A 523 5.33 -27.15 17.57
C GLY A 523 4.54 -28.44 17.69
N THR A 524 3.24 -28.35 17.97
CA THR A 524 2.39 -29.52 18.21
C THR A 524 1.27 -29.55 17.18
N PHE A 525 1.13 -30.71 16.53
CA PHE A 525 0.00 -31.02 15.68
C PHE A 525 -1.13 -31.67 16.50
N SER A 526 -2.37 -31.19 16.37
CA SER A 526 -3.55 -31.78 17.03
C SER A 526 -4.49 -32.45 16.02
N GLN A 527 -4.56 -33.79 16.07
CA GLN A 527 -5.53 -34.56 15.29
C GLN A 527 -6.97 -34.29 15.75
N ALA A 528 -7.19 -34.21 17.06
CA ALA A 528 -8.52 -34.02 17.64
C ALA A 528 -9.16 -32.70 17.19
N ALA A 529 -8.36 -31.64 17.01
CA ALA A 529 -8.84 -30.37 16.49
C ALA A 529 -9.34 -30.49 15.03
N LEU A 530 -8.72 -31.34 14.21
CA LEU A 530 -9.18 -31.61 12.85
C LEU A 530 -10.45 -32.46 12.83
N ASP A 531 -10.52 -33.48 13.69
CA ASP A 531 -11.69 -34.36 13.78
C ASP A 531 -12.97 -33.57 14.14
N ASP A 532 -12.84 -32.53 14.97
CA ASP A 532 -13.96 -31.64 15.34
C ASP A 532 -14.56 -30.89 14.13
N LEU A 533 -13.75 -30.55 13.12
CA LEU A 533 -14.19 -29.76 11.97
C LEU A 533 -15.27 -30.46 11.13
N VAL A 534 -15.30 -31.79 11.15
CA VAL A 534 -16.19 -32.63 10.33
C VAL A 534 -17.30 -33.32 11.14
N THR A 535 -17.44 -32.98 12.42
CA THR A 535 -18.63 -33.37 13.20
C THR A 535 -19.91 -32.79 12.56
N PRO A 536 -21.11 -33.26 12.92
CA PRO A 536 -22.36 -32.70 12.39
C PRO A 536 -22.53 -31.19 12.63
N THR A 537 -21.89 -30.66 13.68
CA THR A 537 -21.86 -29.23 14.03
C THR A 537 -20.50 -28.57 13.74
N GLY A 538 -19.61 -29.29 13.06
CA GLY A 538 -18.24 -28.89 12.75
C GLY A 538 -18.19 -27.75 11.73
N LYS A 539 -17.14 -26.94 11.82
CA LYS A 539 -17.00 -25.74 10.98
C LYS A 539 -16.95 -26.07 9.49
N LEU A 540 -16.23 -27.14 9.13
CA LEU A 540 -16.05 -27.57 7.75
C LEU A 540 -17.34 -28.16 7.19
N THR A 541 -18.09 -28.93 8.00
CA THR A 541 -19.41 -29.48 7.65
C THR A 541 -20.37 -28.39 7.19
N TYR A 542 -20.53 -27.31 7.98
CA TYR A 542 -21.40 -26.20 7.61
C TYR A 542 -20.91 -25.44 6.36
N ALA A 543 -19.60 -25.19 6.25
CA ALA A 543 -19.03 -24.50 5.09
C ALA A 543 -19.28 -25.27 3.79
N ILE A 544 -19.08 -26.59 3.80
CA ILE A 544 -19.33 -27.47 2.66
C ILE A 544 -20.82 -27.52 2.32
N ALA A 545 -21.70 -27.67 3.32
CA ALA A 545 -23.13 -27.69 3.12
C ALA A 545 -23.63 -26.39 2.47
N TYR A 546 -23.15 -25.23 2.95
CA TYR A 546 -23.49 -23.93 2.37
C TYR A 546 -22.99 -23.79 0.93
N LYS A 547 -21.74 -24.19 0.64
CA LYS A 547 -21.22 -24.18 -0.73
C LYS A 547 -22.01 -25.05 -1.69
N LYS A 548 -22.54 -26.19 -1.21
CA LYS A 548 -23.41 -27.07 -2.00
C LYS A 548 -24.79 -26.45 -2.23
N SER A 549 -25.30 -25.63 -1.31
CA SER A 549 -26.56 -24.91 -1.53
C SER A 549 -26.44 -23.76 -2.53
N LEU A 550 -25.25 -23.18 -2.71
CA LEU A 550 -25.02 -22.12 -3.72
C LEU A 550 -25.00 -22.64 -5.18
N ALA A 551 -24.86 -23.95 -5.37
CA ALA A 551 -24.79 -24.58 -6.70
C ALA A 551 -26.15 -25.05 -7.23
N LYS A 552 -27.21 -24.83 -6.45
CA LYS A 552 -28.61 -25.12 -6.81
C LYS A 552 -29.30 -23.81 -7.16
#